data_AF-T0ZZU5-F1
#
_entry.id   AF-T0ZZU5-F1
#
_cell.length_a   1.000
_cell.length_b   1.000
_cell.length_c   1.000
_cell.angle_alpha   90.00
_cell.angle_beta   90.00
_cell.angle_gamma   90.00
#
_symmetry.space_group_name_H-M   'P 1'
#
loop_
_entity.id
_entity.type
_entity.pdbx_description
1 polymer ?
#
loop_
_entity_poly.entity_id
_entity_poly.type
_entity_poly.pdbx_seq_one_letter_code
_entity_poly.pdbx_strand_id
1 'polypeptide(L)'
;MQRAVAVTTGAGATNLVKQNVVHQLSRLGLPGRRSWEFLVAQGLVAASGEEQRNAWFEEHLGGLPGQVACEVGTWVEALRGIGRSRPRRPVTIQHYLRAAEPALREWSRCYGSLRQVDSEDVSVYLETLVGHRRTLAAVAL
;
A
#
# COMPACT_ATOMS: atom_id res chain seq x y z
N MET A 1 31.74 -0.94 33.02
CA MET A 1 31.16 -2.29 32.76
C MET A 1 30.05 -2.15 31.74
N GLN A 2 30.35 -2.41 30.46
CA GLN A 2 29.42 -2.31 29.34
C GLN A 2 28.69 -3.65 29.22
N ARG A 3 27.38 -3.69 29.48
CA ARG A 3 26.56 -4.89 29.28
C ARG A 3 26.09 -4.91 27.82
N ALA A 4 26.72 -5.75 27.00
CA ALA A 4 26.25 -6.04 25.66
C ALA A 4 24.97 -6.89 25.78
N VAL A 5 23.84 -6.36 25.34
CA VAL A 5 22.58 -7.10 25.22
C VAL A 5 22.45 -7.53 23.77
N ALA A 6 22.68 -8.81 23.50
CA ALA A 6 22.40 -9.41 22.20
C ALA A 6 20.88 -9.59 22.09
N VAL A 7 20.23 -8.70 21.34
CA VAL A 7 18.84 -8.91 20.91
C VAL A 7 18.90 -9.92 19.76
N THR A 8 18.73 -11.21 20.07
CA THR A 8 18.65 -12.26 19.05
C THR A 8 17.26 -12.20 18.40
N THR A 9 17.17 -11.48 17.29
CA THR A 9 16.02 -11.59 16.38
C THR A 9 16.13 -12.91 15.63
N GLY A 10 15.04 -13.69 15.62
CA GLY A 10 14.97 -15.02 15.02
C GLY A 10 15.45 -15.05 13.57
N ALA A 11 16.10 -16.14 13.19
CA ALA A 11 16.79 -16.35 11.92
C ALA A 11 15.88 -16.16 10.69
N GLY A 12 16.39 -15.40 9.71
CA GLY A 12 15.83 -15.29 8.35
C GLY A 12 16.03 -13.89 7.77
N ALA A 13 16.98 -13.75 6.84
CA ALA A 13 17.34 -12.58 6.02
C ALA A 13 16.65 -11.23 6.31
N THR A 14 17.45 -10.26 6.77
CA THR A 14 17.11 -8.84 7.03
C THR A 14 16.17 -8.64 8.22
N ASN A 15 16.72 -8.78 9.44
CA ASN A 15 15.99 -8.65 10.69
C ASN A 15 15.68 -7.17 11.03
N LEU A 16 14.76 -6.58 10.29
CA LEU A 16 14.22 -5.27 10.59
C LEU A 16 13.31 -5.35 11.84
N VAL A 17 13.58 -4.48 12.79
CA VAL A 17 12.89 -4.40 14.08
C VAL A 17 11.53 -3.73 13.88
N LYS A 18 10.43 -4.44 14.18
CA LYS A 18 9.07 -3.89 14.11
C LYS A 18 8.85 -2.82 15.19
N GLN A 19 8.00 -1.82 14.91
CA GLN A 19 7.67 -0.72 15.83
C GLN A 19 7.24 -1.14 17.24
N ASN A 20 6.68 -2.36 17.43
CA ASN A 20 6.26 -2.82 18.77
C ASN A 20 7.44 -3.01 19.75
N VAL A 21 8.68 -3.06 19.26
CA VAL A 21 9.86 -3.34 20.07
C VAL A 21 10.17 -2.21 21.06
N VAL A 22 9.72 -0.97 20.81
CA VAL A 22 9.87 0.13 21.79
C VAL A 22 9.22 -0.20 23.13
N HIS A 23 8.03 -0.83 23.09
CA HIS A 23 7.33 -1.27 24.29
C HIS A 23 8.01 -2.46 24.95
N GLN A 24 8.66 -3.34 24.18
CA GLN A 24 9.42 -4.47 24.71
C GLN A 24 10.74 -4.02 25.36
N LEU A 25 11.45 -3.05 24.77
CA LEU A 25 12.68 -2.46 25.32
C LEU A 25 12.42 -1.76 26.65
N SER A 26 11.30 -1.04 26.74
CA SER A 26 10.87 -0.37 27.98
C SER A 26 10.55 -1.39 29.09
N ARG A 27 9.94 -2.53 28.75
CA ARG A 27 9.70 -3.65 29.69
C ARG A 27 10.99 -4.31 30.19
N LEU A 28 12.09 -4.19 29.45
CA LEU A 28 13.41 -4.75 29.81
C LEU A 28 14.31 -3.76 30.56
N GLY A 29 13.79 -2.56 30.92
CA GLY A 29 14.57 -1.54 31.62
C GLY A 29 15.62 -0.84 30.76
N LEU A 30 15.54 -0.98 29.43
CA LEU A 30 16.40 -0.28 28.49
C LEU A 30 15.79 1.09 28.14
N PRO A 31 16.61 2.13 27.90
CA PRO A 31 16.12 3.45 27.51
C PRO A 31 15.49 3.41 26.11
N GLY A 32 14.22 3.04 26.05
CA GLY A 32 13.49 2.71 24.82
C GLY A 32 13.55 3.80 23.75
N ARG A 33 13.53 5.08 24.14
CA ARG A 33 13.63 6.22 23.22
C ARG A 33 15.00 6.31 22.52
N ARG A 34 16.10 6.26 23.26
CA ARG A 34 17.47 6.37 22.70
C ARG A 34 17.81 5.16 21.84
N SER A 35 17.40 3.97 22.27
CA SER A 35 17.56 2.74 21.49
C SER A 35 16.73 2.78 20.21
N TRP A 36 15.51 3.33 20.24
CA TRP A 36 14.69 3.54 19.05
C TRP A 36 15.33 4.52 18.07
N GLU A 37 15.75 5.70 18.54
CA GLU A 37 16.44 6.71 17.73
C GLU A 37 17.69 6.13 17.05
N PHE A 38 18.46 5.32 17.78
CA PHE A 38 19.62 4.60 17.21
C PHE A 38 19.20 3.60 16.13
N LEU A 39 18.20 2.74 16.37
CA LEU A 39 17.74 1.76 15.39
C LEU A 39 17.21 2.42 14.11
N VAL A 40 16.48 3.53 14.25
CA VAL A 40 16.01 4.35 13.12
C VAL A 40 17.21 4.92 12.34
N ALA A 41 18.18 5.52 13.04
CA ALA A 41 19.36 6.10 12.41
C ALA A 41 20.25 5.05 11.68
N GLN A 42 20.19 3.78 12.10
CA GLN A 42 20.91 2.68 11.46
C GLN A 42 20.09 1.96 10.37
N GLY A 43 18.86 2.41 10.08
CA GLY A 43 17.99 1.75 9.09
C GLY A 43 17.55 0.35 9.50
N LEU A 44 17.59 0.03 10.80
CA LEU A 44 17.28 -1.28 11.35
C LEU A 44 15.80 -1.43 11.74
N VAL A 45 14.97 -0.44 11.42
CA VAL A 45 13.54 -0.43 11.72
C VAL A 45 12.75 -0.88 10.49
N ALA A 46 11.80 -1.79 10.69
CA ALA A 46 10.90 -2.21 9.64
C ALA A 46 9.96 -1.07 9.27
N ALA A 47 9.72 -0.90 7.97
CA ALA A 47 8.72 0.03 7.48
C ALA A 47 7.40 -0.18 8.23
N SER A 48 6.77 0.92 8.63
CA SER A 48 5.44 0.85 9.23
C SER A 48 4.47 0.21 8.24
N GLY A 49 3.36 -0.35 8.74
CA GLY A 49 2.34 -0.91 7.86
C GLY A 49 1.80 0.13 6.86
N GLU A 50 1.84 1.42 7.21
CA GLU A 50 1.46 2.50 6.32
C GLU A 50 2.50 2.78 5.24
N GLU A 51 3.78 2.82 5.60
CA GLU A 51 4.90 2.96 4.65
C GLU A 51 4.91 1.80 3.64
N GLN A 52 4.75 0.56 4.11
CA GLN A 52 4.69 -0.61 3.23
C GLN A 52 3.51 -0.53 2.25
N ARG A 53 2.37 0.02 2.70
CA ARG A 53 1.20 0.21 1.85
C ARG A 53 1.44 1.31 0.83
N ASN A 54 2.01 2.45 1.23
CA ASN A 54 2.31 3.54 0.31
C ASN A 54 3.31 3.09 -0.75
N ALA A 55 4.37 2.38 -0.37
CA ALA A 55 5.31 1.79 -1.32
C ALA A 55 4.62 0.85 -2.32
N TRP A 56 3.70 0.00 -1.85
CA TRP A 56 2.90 -0.87 -2.72
C TRP A 56 2.03 -0.04 -3.69
N PHE A 57 1.41 1.05 -3.24
CA PHE A 57 0.63 1.93 -4.14
C PHE A 57 1.51 2.61 -5.19
N GLU A 58 2.65 3.18 -4.78
CA GLU A 58 3.60 3.81 -5.71
C GLU A 58 4.10 2.83 -6.77
N GLU A 59 4.41 1.59 -6.38
CA GLU A 59 4.80 0.52 -7.31
C GLU A 59 3.70 0.24 -8.35
N HIS A 60 2.43 0.21 -7.94
CA HIS A 60 1.31 -0.08 -8.84
C HIS A 60 0.96 1.12 -9.73
N LEU A 61 1.18 2.35 -9.26
CA LEU A 61 0.96 3.58 -10.02
C LEU A 61 2.11 3.90 -10.99
N GLY A 62 3.35 3.56 -10.64
CA GLY A 62 4.54 3.87 -11.45
C GLY A 62 4.56 3.26 -12.84
N GLY A 63 3.70 2.27 -13.10
CA GLY A 63 3.52 1.67 -14.42
C GLY A 63 2.47 2.34 -15.30
N LEU A 64 1.82 3.42 -14.85
CA LEU A 64 0.75 4.13 -15.57
C LEU A 64 1.25 5.49 -16.11
N PRO A 65 0.71 5.98 -17.23
CA PRO A 65 0.96 7.34 -17.71
C PRO A 65 0.58 8.39 -16.66
N GLY A 66 1.32 9.50 -16.59
CA GLY A 66 1.25 10.45 -15.47
C GLY A 66 -0.15 10.97 -15.14
N GLN A 67 -0.99 11.24 -16.15
CA GLN A 67 -2.37 11.69 -15.91
C GLN A 67 -3.27 10.58 -15.35
N VAL A 68 -3.17 9.36 -15.91
CA VAL A 68 -3.88 8.18 -15.38
C VAL A 68 -3.45 7.88 -13.95
N ALA A 69 -2.14 7.92 -13.67
CA ALA A 69 -1.61 7.71 -12.31
C ALA A 69 -2.15 8.73 -11.31
N CYS A 70 -2.24 10.01 -11.71
CA CYS A 70 -2.81 11.08 -10.88
C CYS A 70 -4.29 10.86 -10.57
N GLU A 71 -5.08 10.45 -11.57
CA GLU A 71 -6.51 10.17 -11.41
C GLU A 71 -6.75 8.96 -10.51
N VAL A 72 -5.98 7.88 -10.67
CA VAL A 72 -6.03 6.71 -9.77
C VAL A 72 -5.59 7.10 -8.35
N GLY A 73 -4.55 7.92 -8.21
CA GLY A 73 -4.11 8.44 -6.92
C GLY A 73 -5.21 9.22 -6.19
N THR A 74 -5.90 10.11 -6.90
CA THR A 74 -7.04 10.87 -6.37
C THR A 74 -8.17 9.94 -5.89
N TRP A 75 -8.47 8.88 -6.65
CA TRP A 75 -9.45 7.87 -6.26
C TRP A 75 -9.02 7.10 -5.00
N VAL A 76 -7.75 6.72 -4.89
CA VAL A 76 -7.20 6.07 -3.68
C VAL A 76 -7.32 6.99 -2.46
N GLU A 77 -7.01 8.27 -2.60
CA GLU A 77 -7.16 9.27 -1.53
C GLU A 77 -8.62 9.39 -1.06
N ALA A 78 -9.57 9.44 -2.00
CA ALA A 78 -10.99 9.45 -1.68
C ALA A 78 -11.42 8.18 -0.90
N LEU A 79 -10.89 7.01 -1.27
CA LEU A 79 -11.17 5.74 -0.55
C LEU A 79 -10.53 5.69 0.84
N ARG A 80 -9.39 6.37 1.05
CA ARG A 80 -8.80 6.58 2.38
C ARG A 80 -9.61 7.54 3.25
N GLY A 81 -10.63 8.18 2.68
CA GLY A 81 -11.53 9.10 3.36
C GLY A 81 -11.02 10.53 3.39
N ILE A 82 -10.09 10.90 2.50
CA ILE A 82 -9.77 12.30 2.26
C ILE A 82 -10.99 12.94 1.58
N GLY A 83 -11.58 13.95 2.20
CA GLY A 83 -12.83 14.58 1.76
C GLY A 83 -14.07 14.10 2.52
N ARG A 84 -15.18 13.85 1.81
CA ARG A 84 -16.50 13.50 2.41
C ARG A 84 -16.81 11.99 2.42
N SER A 85 -15.85 11.15 2.05
CA SER A 85 -16.03 9.71 1.93
C SER A 85 -15.71 8.99 3.24
N ARG A 86 -16.49 7.97 3.60
CA ARG A 86 -16.15 7.10 4.74
C ARG A 86 -14.90 6.28 4.40
N PRO A 87 -13.85 6.29 5.24
CA PRO A 87 -12.64 5.52 4.98
C PRO A 87 -12.94 4.03 4.76
N ARG A 88 -12.39 3.46 3.70
CA ARG A 88 -12.37 2.02 3.47
C ARG A 88 -11.17 1.39 4.19
N ARG A 89 -11.30 0.11 4.55
CA ARG A 89 -10.17 -0.62 5.13
C ARG A 89 -9.05 -0.71 4.10
N PRO A 90 -7.78 -0.55 4.50
CA PRO A 90 -6.66 -0.56 3.55
C PRO A 90 -6.62 -1.80 2.65
N VAL A 91 -6.93 -2.98 3.20
CA VAL A 91 -7.02 -4.24 2.43
C VAL A 91 -8.08 -4.18 1.32
N THR A 92 -9.20 -3.49 1.55
CA THR A 92 -10.24 -3.30 0.55
C THR A 92 -9.75 -2.43 -0.60
N ILE A 93 -9.02 -1.35 -0.29
CA ILE A 93 -8.46 -0.45 -1.30
C ILE A 93 -7.44 -1.21 -2.17
N GLN A 94 -6.58 -2.02 -1.55
CA GLN A 94 -5.63 -2.87 -2.28
C GLN A 94 -6.33 -3.88 -3.18
N HIS A 95 -7.42 -4.51 -2.71
CA HIS A 95 -8.20 -5.44 -3.53
C HIS A 95 -8.85 -4.74 -4.73
N TYR A 96 -9.38 -3.53 -4.53
CA TYR A 96 -9.97 -2.76 -5.63
C TYR A 96 -8.92 -2.37 -6.66
N LEU A 97 -7.77 -1.85 -6.22
CA LEU A 97 -6.72 -1.46 -7.16
C LEU A 97 -6.17 -2.68 -7.92
N ARG A 98 -5.97 -3.83 -7.27
CA ARG A 98 -5.57 -5.08 -7.97
C ARG A 98 -6.60 -5.56 -8.99
N ALA A 99 -7.88 -5.39 -8.69
CA ALA A 99 -8.95 -5.78 -9.60
C ALA A 99 -9.04 -4.84 -10.81
N ALA A 100 -8.82 -3.54 -10.60
CA ALA A 100 -8.85 -2.52 -11.64
C ALA A 100 -7.57 -2.46 -12.47
N GLU A 101 -6.42 -2.87 -11.93
CA GLU A 101 -5.10 -2.72 -12.56
C GLU A 101 -5.04 -3.21 -14.02
N PRO A 102 -5.58 -4.38 -14.39
CA PRO A 102 -5.49 -4.83 -15.77
C PRO A 102 -6.29 -3.92 -16.73
N ALA A 103 -7.46 -3.44 -16.30
CA ALA A 103 -8.26 -2.47 -17.08
C ALA A 103 -7.54 -1.14 -17.22
N LEU A 104 -7.02 -0.60 -16.11
CA LEU A 104 -6.27 0.66 -16.08
C LEU A 104 -5.07 0.61 -17.02
N ARG A 105 -4.32 -0.50 -17.04
CA ARG A 105 -3.19 -0.70 -17.94
C ARG A 105 -3.62 -0.74 -19.40
N GLU A 106 -4.70 -1.44 -19.71
CA GLU A 106 -5.21 -1.53 -21.08
C GLU A 106 -5.70 -0.17 -21.57
N TRP A 107 -6.57 0.48 -20.81
CA TRP A 107 -7.07 1.81 -21.14
C TRP A 107 -5.97 2.85 -21.23
N SER A 108 -4.93 2.76 -20.41
CA SER A 108 -3.79 3.69 -20.48
C SER A 108 -2.99 3.60 -21.78
N ARG A 109 -3.13 2.53 -22.56
CA ARG A 109 -2.53 2.40 -23.90
C ARG A 109 -3.35 3.14 -24.96
N CYS A 110 -4.66 3.21 -24.77
CA CYS A 110 -5.61 3.80 -25.71
C CYS A 110 -5.91 5.27 -25.38
N TYR A 111 -5.89 5.62 -24.10
CA TYR A 111 -6.34 6.90 -23.57
C TYR A 111 -5.26 7.57 -22.73
N GLY A 112 -5.20 8.89 -22.81
CA GLY A 112 -4.33 9.72 -21.96
C GLY A 112 -4.94 9.99 -20.58
N SER A 113 -6.24 9.76 -20.41
CA SER A 113 -7.00 10.02 -19.18
C SER A 113 -8.11 9.00 -19.01
N LEU A 114 -8.39 8.58 -17.77
CA LEU A 114 -9.52 7.73 -17.42
C LEU A 114 -10.87 8.44 -17.62
N ARG A 115 -10.88 9.76 -17.75
CA ARG A 115 -12.09 10.52 -18.09
C ARG A 115 -12.57 10.27 -19.52
N GLN A 116 -11.72 9.67 -20.36
CA GLN A 116 -12.06 9.27 -21.72
C GLN A 116 -12.70 7.87 -21.76
N VAL A 117 -12.55 7.08 -20.70
CA VAL A 117 -13.18 5.77 -20.55
C VAL A 117 -14.66 5.98 -20.29
N ASP A 118 -15.51 5.31 -21.08
CA ASP A 118 -16.95 5.39 -20.93
C ASP A 118 -17.56 4.12 -20.31
N SER A 119 -18.89 4.09 -20.16
CA SER A 119 -19.60 2.93 -19.62
C SER A 119 -19.57 1.71 -20.52
N GLU A 120 -19.38 1.90 -21.84
CA GLU A 120 -19.27 0.81 -22.81
C GLU A 120 -17.91 0.13 -22.66
N ASP A 121 -16.82 0.90 -22.56
CA ASP A 121 -15.48 0.40 -22.27
C ASP A 121 -15.43 -0.45 -21.00
N VAL A 122 -16.09 0.02 -19.93
CA VAL A 122 -16.22 -0.73 -18.67
C VAL A 122 -17.01 -2.01 -18.87
N SER A 123 -18.15 -1.95 -19.58
CA SER A 123 -19.00 -3.12 -19.82
C SER A 123 -18.28 -4.19 -20.62
N VAL A 124 -17.62 -3.79 -21.72
CA VAL A 124 -16.79 -4.66 -22.58
C VAL A 124 -15.69 -5.32 -21.75
N TYR A 125 -14.99 -4.56 -20.90
CA TYR A 125 -13.98 -5.13 -20.02
C TYR A 125 -14.58 -6.16 -19.05
N LEU A 126 -15.68 -5.82 -18.38
CA LEU A 126 -16.31 -6.72 -17.41
C LEU A 126 -16.83 -8.01 -18.05
N GLU A 127 -17.26 -7.99 -19.30
CA GLU A 127 -17.69 -9.19 -20.06
C GLU A 127 -16.56 -10.20 -20.26
N THR A 128 -15.30 -9.76 -20.25
CA THR A 128 -14.15 -10.67 -20.27
C THR A 128 -13.91 -11.40 -18.94
N LEU A 129 -14.57 -10.97 -17.86
CA LEU A 129 -14.38 -11.50 -16.51
C LEU A 129 -15.54 -12.38 -16.07
N VAL A 130 -15.22 -13.37 -15.22
CA VAL A 130 -16.20 -14.29 -14.64
C VAL A 130 -16.09 -14.39 -13.12
N GLY A 131 -17.21 -14.72 -12.46
CA GLY A 131 -17.28 -15.00 -11.03
C GLY A 131 -16.81 -13.83 -10.15
N HIS A 132 -16.05 -14.14 -9.10
CA HIS A 132 -15.59 -13.16 -8.11
C HIS A 132 -14.78 -12.01 -8.71
N ARG A 133 -14.00 -12.27 -9.76
CA ARG A 133 -13.21 -11.24 -10.45
C ARG A 133 -14.10 -10.19 -11.11
N ARG A 134 -15.18 -10.62 -11.79
CA ARG A 134 -16.17 -9.71 -12.37
C ARG A 134 -16.85 -8.87 -11.30
N THR A 135 -17.30 -9.49 -10.21
CA THR A 135 -17.97 -8.77 -9.12
C THR A 135 -17.06 -7.73 -8.48
N LEU A 136 -15.80 -8.08 -8.23
CA LEU A 136 -14.85 -7.16 -7.60
C LEU A 136 -14.46 -6.01 -8.55
N ALA A 137 -14.22 -6.32 -9.83
CA ALA A 137 -13.93 -5.31 -10.85
C ALA A 137 -15.11 -4.34 -11.04
N ALA A 138 -16.35 -4.85 -11.08
CA ALA A 138 -17.55 -4.02 -11.23
C ALA A 138 -17.83 -3.07 -10.05
N VAL A 139 -17.22 -3.32 -8.88
CA VAL A 139 -17.30 -2.41 -7.73
C VAL A 139 -16.11 -1.45 -7.69
N ALA A 140 -14.98 -1.83 -8.29
CA ALA A 140 -13.74 -1.06 -8.27
C ALA A 140 -13.68 -0.01 -9.40
N LEU A 141 -14.27 -0.32 -10.56
CA LEU A 141 -14.39 0.53 -11.74
C LEU A 141 -15.69 1.35 -11.68
#